data_AF-A0A914CFK9-F1
#
_entry.id   AF-A0A914CFK9-F1
#
_cell.length_a   1.000
_cell.length_b   1.000
_cell.length_c   1.000
_cell.angle_alpha   90.00
_cell.angle_beta   90.00
_cell.angle_gamma   90.00
#
_symmetry.space_group_name_H-M   'P 1'
#
loop_
_entity.id
_entity.type
_entity.pdbx_description
1 polymer ?
#
loop_
_entity_poly.entity_id
_entity_poly.type
_entity_poly.pdbx_seq_one_letter_code
_entity_poly.pdbx_strand_id
1 'polypeptide(L)' 'MATQLSKLTLSNGLQFPSIGYGTGGLTDAEILKKSLAVVIESGYRHIDTAQMYSNEHIIGEFLDETIKSKKFDA' A
#
# COMPACT_ATOMS: atom_id res chain seq x y z
N MET A 1 6.70 2.49 16.62
CA MET A 1 6.59 3.88 16.15
C MET A 1 6.61 3.83 14.64
N ALA A 2 5.46 3.99 13.98
CA ALA A 2 5.41 4.07 12.53
C ALA A 2 6.09 5.38 12.09
N THR A 3 7.00 5.31 11.12
CA THR A 3 7.68 6.50 10.61
C THR A 3 6.76 7.22 9.63
N GLN A 4 6.48 8.50 9.88
CA GLN A 4 5.76 9.33 8.92
C GLN A 4 6.63 9.56 7.68
N LEU A 5 6.25 8.97 6.54
CA LEU A 5 6.96 9.16 5.28
C LEU A 5 6.72 10.57 4.71
N SER A 6 7.75 11.13 4.06
CA SER A 6 7.66 12.45 3.44
C SER A 6 6.67 12.47 2.28
N LYS A 7 6.19 13.66 1.92
CA LYS A 7 5.29 13.88 0.79
C LYS A 7 5.93 14.84 -0.20
N LEU A 8 5.60 14.68 -1.46
CA LEU A 8 5.97 15.57 -2.56
C LEU A 8 4.73 16.28 -3.08
N THR A 9 4.88 17.53 -3.50
CA THR A 9 3.83 18.26 -4.20
C THR A 9 3.92 17.95 -5.70
N LEU A 10 2.85 17.38 -6.26
CA LEU A 10 2.74 17.14 -7.70
C LEU A 10 2.50 18.45 -8.46
N SER A 11 2.65 18.44 -9.78
CA SER A 11 2.42 19.62 -10.64
C SER A 11 0.98 20.18 -10.56
N ASN A 12 0.02 19.36 -10.12
CA ASN A 12 -1.36 19.75 -9.87
C ASN A 12 -1.62 20.23 -8.42
N GLY A 13 -0.57 20.39 -7.61
CA GLY A 13 -0.65 20.86 -6.22
C GLY A 13 -1.04 19.79 -5.19
N LEU A 14 -1.35 18.55 -5.61
CA LEU A 14 -1.68 17.48 -4.67
C LEU A 14 -0.45 16.99 -3.91
N GLN A 15 -0.66 16.65 -2.64
CA GLN A 15 0.35 16.01 -1.81
C GLN A 15 0.37 14.50 -2.07
N PHE A 16 1.52 13.97 -2.46
CA PHE A 16 1.69 12.58 -2.84
C PHE A 16 2.77 11.91 -1.98
N PRO A 17 2.57 10.68 -1.47
CA PRO A 17 3.61 9.99 -0.71
C PRO A 17 4.89 9.80 -1.53
N SER A 18 6.03 10.22 -1.00
CA SER A 18 7.30 10.21 -1.73
C SER A 18 7.85 8.80 -1.97
N ILE A 19 7.41 7.83 -1.17
CA ILE A 19 7.80 6.43 -1.25
C ILE A 19 6.53 5.59 -1.42
N GLY A 20 6.56 4.68 -2.40
CA GLY A 20 5.51 3.69 -2.66
C GLY A 20 6.03 2.27 -2.58
N TYR A 21 5.12 1.32 -2.36
CA TYR A 21 5.42 -0.12 -2.38
C TYR A 21 4.95 -0.73 -3.69
N GLY A 22 5.91 -1.18 -4.52
CA GLY A 22 5.62 -1.85 -5.79
C GLY A 22 5.27 -3.32 -5.62
N THR A 23 4.24 -3.77 -6.34
CA THR A 23 3.69 -5.14 -6.25
C THR A 23 3.97 -6.01 -7.47
N GLY A 24 4.80 -5.55 -8.40
CA GLY A 24 5.20 -6.30 -9.59
C GLY A 24 5.90 -7.61 -9.24
N GLY A 25 5.51 -8.70 -9.90
CA GLY A 25 6.09 -10.04 -9.68
C GLY A 25 5.58 -10.77 -8.44
N LEU A 26 4.72 -10.16 -7.62
CA LEU A 26 4.07 -10.82 -6.48
C LEU A 26 2.85 -11.60 -6.97
N THR A 27 3.07 -12.86 -7.31
CA THR A 27 2.02 -13.78 -7.81
C THR A 27 1.42 -14.65 -6.70
N ASP A 28 2.11 -14.82 -5.58
CA ASP A 28 1.60 -15.58 -4.43
C ASP A 28 0.77 -14.67 -3.52
N ALA A 29 -0.50 -15.05 -3.31
CA ALA A 29 -1.47 -14.27 -2.56
C ALA A 29 -1.09 -14.10 -1.08
N GLU A 30 -0.53 -15.13 -0.46
CA GLU A 30 -0.17 -15.10 0.96
C GLU A 30 1.07 -14.24 1.20
N ILE A 31 2.05 -14.31 0.30
CA ILE A 31 3.22 -13.44 0.32
C ILE A 31 2.78 -11.98 0.13
N LEU A 32 1.89 -11.70 -0.81
CA LEU A 32 1.38 -10.36 -1.07
C LEU A 32 0.61 -9.80 0.15
N LYS A 33 -0.28 -10.57 0.76
CA LYS A 33 -1.01 -10.12 1.96
C LYS A 33 -0.07 -9.86 3.15
N LYS A 34 0.93 -10.72 3.36
CA LYS A 34 1.93 -10.53 4.43
C LYS A 34 2.79 -9.29 4.17
N SER A 35 3.21 -9.06 2.93
CA SER A 35 4.01 -7.88 2.61
C SER A 35 3.20 -6.59 2.77
N LEU A 36 1.93 -6.58 2.34
CA LEU A 36 1.01 -5.46 2.55
C LEU A 36 0.83 -5.12 4.03
N ALA A 37 0.67 -6.12 4.90
CA ALA A 37 0.59 -5.90 6.35
C ALA A 37 1.84 -5.19 6.88
N VAL A 38 3.03 -5.71 6.55
CA VAL A 38 4.31 -5.15 7.00
C VAL A 38 4.51 -3.71 6.51
N VAL A 39 4.21 -3.40 5.24
CA VAL A 39 4.44 -2.05 4.71
C VAL A 39 3.45 -1.04 5.28
N ILE A 40 2.19 -1.41 5.52
CA ILE A 40 1.22 -0.53 6.16
C ILE A 40 1.64 -0.21 7.60
N GLU A 41 2.05 -1.22 8.37
CA GLU A 41 2.60 -1.06 9.73
C GLU A 41 3.87 -0.21 9.75
N SER A 42 4.67 -0.28 8.68
CA SER A 42 5.90 0.51 8.52
C SER A 42 5.65 1.98 8.11
N GLY A 43 4.40 2.38 7.86
CA GLY A 43 4.02 3.76 7.53
C GLY A 43 3.81 4.05 6.04
N TYR A 44 3.83 3.04 5.16
CA TYR A 44 3.51 3.24 3.74
C TYR A 44 2.05 3.62 3.55
N ARG A 45 1.81 4.53 2.61
CA ARG A 45 0.46 4.99 2.22
C ARG A 45 0.25 5.03 0.70
N HIS A 46 1.20 4.49 -0.05
CA HIS A 46 1.16 4.41 -1.50
C HIS A 46 1.54 2.99 -1.92
N ILE A 47 0.59 2.30 -2.56
CA ILE A 47 0.75 0.97 -3.13
C ILE A 47 0.71 1.12 -4.65
N ASP A 48 1.74 0.62 -5.33
CA ASP A 48 1.87 0.62 -6.78
C ASP A 48 1.54 -0.77 -7.33
N THR A 49 0.60 -0.82 -8.25
CA THR A 49 0.12 -2.03 -8.92
C THR A 49 -0.28 -1.72 -10.36
N ALA A 50 -0.55 -2.76 -11.15
CA ALA A 50 -1.01 -2.65 -12.51
C ALA A 50 -1.81 -3.89 -12.90
N GLN A 51 -2.75 -3.73 -13.84
CA GLN A 51 -3.56 -4.81 -14.40
C GLN A 51 -2.73 -6.01 -14.85
N MET A 52 -1.55 -5.79 -15.46
CA MET A 52 -0.66 -6.86 -15.93
C MET A 52 -0.21 -7.79 -14.79
N TYR A 53 -0.14 -7.30 -13.55
CA TYR A 53 0.30 -8.11 -12.40
C TYR A 53 -0.78 -9.09 -11.94
N SER A 54 -2.03 -8.90 -12.38
CA SER A 54 -3.18 -9.75 -12.06
C SER A 54 -3.42 -9.96 -10.56
N ASN A 55 -2.96 -9.03 -9.72
CA ASN A 55 -3.02 -9.12 -8.25
C ASN A 55 -3.81 -7.98 -7.59
N GLU A 56 -4.37 -7.05 -8.37
CA GLU A 56 -5.16 -5.89 -7.88
C GLU A 56 -6.34 -6.30 -6.99
N HIS A 57 -7.02 -7.41 -7.32
CA HIS A 57 -8.15 -7.93 -6.54
C HIS A 57 -7.73 -8.30 -5.11
N ILE A 58 -6.57 -8.94 -4.95
CA ILE A 58 -6.03 -9.35 -3.65
C ILE A 58 -5.68 -8.10 -2.81
N ILE A 59 -5.08 -7.10 -3.45
CA ILE A 59 -4.72 -5.83 -2.81
C ILE A 59 -6.01 -5.12 -2.34
N GLY A 60 -7.03 -5.05 -3.21
CA GLY A 60 -8.31 -4.42 -2.91
C GLY A 60 -9.04 -5.06 -1.72
N GLU A 61 -9.16 -6.40 -1.71
CA GLU A 61 -9.75 -7.15 -0.60
C GLU A 61 -9.00 -6.89 0.71
N PHE A 62 -7.67 -6.99 0.70
CA PHE A 62 -6.85 -6.75 1.87
C PHE A 62 -7.00 -5.32 2.43
N LEU A 63 -7.01 -4.31 1.55
CA LEU A 63 -7.16 -2.90 1.96
C LEU A 63 -8.56 -2.63 2.53
N ASP A 64 -9.61 -3.18 1.91
CA ASP A 64 -10.99 -3.02 2.41
C ASP A 64 -11.15 -3.58 3.84
N GLU A 65 -10.64 -4.79 4.10
CA GLU A 65 -10.61 -5.39 5.44
C GLU A 65 -9.79 -4.56 6.43
N THR A 66 -8.62 -4.09 6.01
CA THR A 66 -7.70 -3.32 6.86
C THR A 66 -8.29 -1.96 7.25
N ILE A 67 -8.95 -1.28 6.30
CA ILE A 67 -9.62 0.01 6.53
C ILE A 67 -10.82 -0.18 7.46
N LYS A 68 -11.67 -1.17 7.20
CA LYS A 68 -12.86 -1.47 8.03
C LYS A 68 -12.49 -1.82 9.46
N SER A 69 -11.38 -2.54 9.65
CA SER A 69 -10.91 -2.93 10.98
C SER A 69 -10.22 -1.81 11.77
N LYS A 70 -10.09 -0.59 11.20
CA LYS A 70 -9.37 0.54 11.81
C LYS A 70 -7.94 0.22 12.25
N LYS A 71 -7.30 -0.78 11.64
CA LYS A 71 -5.88 -1.10 11.87
C LYS A 71 -4.92 -0.02 11.30
N PHE A 72 -5.47 1.11 10.85
CA PHE A 72 -4.78 2.27 10.29
C PHE A 72 -4.40 3.34 11.32
N ASP A 73 -5.02 3.34 12.51
CA ASP A 73 -4.95 4.45 13.48
C ASP A 73 -3.86 4.29 14.57
N ALA A 74 -2.70 3.73 14.22
CA ALA A 74 -1.54 3.60 15.13
C ALA A 74 -0.40 4.58 14.79
#